data_AF-A0A7C5N8S2-F1
#
_entry.id   AF-A0A7C5N8S2-F1
#
_cell.length_a   1.000
_cell.length_b   1.000
_cell.length_c   1.000
_cell.angle_alpha   90.00
_cell.angle_beta   90.00
_cell.angle_gamma   90.00
#
_symmetry.space_group_name_H-M   'P 1'
#
loop_
_entity.id
_entity.type
_entity.pdbx_description
1 polymer ?
#
loop_
_entity_poly.entity_id
_entity_poly.type
_entity_poly.pdbx_seq_one_letter_code
_entity_poly.pdbx_strand_id
1 'polypeptide(L)' 'MAEPWVSVEEVAKHLGVAKDSVYRWIEKKGLPAHRMGRLWKFRISEVDEWVLAGGAGSTDDDDARGEQG' A
#
# COMPACT_ATOMS: atom_id res chain seq x y z
N MET A 1 -7.29 16.53 13.19
CA MET A 1 -7.03 17.12 11.86
C MET A 1 -7.47 16.10 10.82
N ALA A 2 -8.01 16.53 9.66
CA ALA A 2 -8.44 15.59 8.63
C ALA A 2 -7.23 14.98 7.94
N GLU A 3 -7.14 13.65 7.93
CA GLU A 3 -6.10 12.93 7.23
C GLU A 3 -6.31 13.07 5.70
N PRO A 4 -5.27 13.46 4.94
CA PRO A 4 -5.38 13.58 3.49
C PRO A 4 -5.45 12.21 2.82
N TRP A 5 -6.29 12.11 1.79
CA TRP A 5 -6.40 10.92 0.95
C TRP A 5 -5.23 10.83 -0.03
N VAL A 6 -4.41 9.80 0.12
CA VAL A 6 -3.22 9.58 -0.70
C VAL A 6 -3.50 8.59 -1.84
N SER A 7 -2.66 8.63 -2.88
CA SER A 7 -2.74 7.70 -4.02
C SER A 7 -1.84 6.48 -3.79
N VAL A 8 -1.95 5.46 -4.65
CA VAL A 8 -1.08 4.26 -4.61
C VAL A 8 0.41 4.62 -4.57
N GLU A 9 0.82 5.63 -5.35
CA GLU A 9 2.23 6.05 -5.43
C GLU A 9 2.77 6.57 -4.09
N GLU A 10 1.95 7.32 -3.36
CA GLU A 10 2.31 7.88 -2.07
C GLU A 10 2.34 6.79 -0.99
N VAL A 11 1.42 5.82 -1.03
CA VAL A 11 1.48 4.64 -0.13
C VAL A 11 2.74 3.82 -0.39
N ALA A 12 3.05 3.55 -1.66
CA ALA A 12 4.24 2.84 -2.07
C ALA A 12 5.51 3.55 -1.57
N LYS A 13 5.58 4.87 -1.74
CA LYS A 13 6.68 5.70 -1.24
C LYS A 13 6.76 5.74 0.29
N HIS A 14 5.63 5.83 0.97
CA HIS A 14 5.54 5.86 2.44
C HIS A 14 6.04 4.57 3.06
N LEU A 15 5.65 3.42 2.49
CA LEU A 15 6.05 2.09 2.98
C LEU A 15 7.38 1.59 2.40
N GLY A 16 7.94 2.27 1.40
CA GLY A 16 9.17 1.86 0.72
C GLY A 16 9.00 0.60 -0.14
N VAL A 17 7.83 0.39 -0.73
CA VAL A 17 7.51 -0.79 -1.56
C VAL A 17 7.18 -0.40 -3.00
N ALA A 18 7.21 -1.37 -3.91
CA ALA A 18 6.74 -1.16 -5.28
C ALA A 18 5.22 -0.89 -5.33
N LYS A 19 4.80 -0.05 -6.29
CA LYS A 19 3.36 0.19 -6.56
C LYS A 19 2.62 -1.10 -6.89
N ASP A 20 3.29 -2.03 -7.57
CA ASP A 20 2.78 -3.37 -7.88
C ASP A 20 2.42 -4.13 -6.61
N SER A 21 3.26 -4.06 -5.57
CA SER A 21 3.00 -4.69 -4.27
C SER A 21 1.75 -4.11 -3.62
N VAL A 22 1.55 -2.79 -3.71
CA VAL A 22 0.33 -2.14 -3.21
C VAL A 22 -0.91 -2.65 -3.95
N TYR A 23 -0.88 -2.72 -5.29
CA TYR A 23 -2.00 -3.29 -6.06
C TYR A 23 -2.27 -4.75 -5.70
N ARG A 24 -1.23 -5.57 -5.57
CA ARG A 24 -1.35 -6.96 -5.10
C ARG A 24 -1.99 -7.04 -3.73
N TRP A 25 -1.69 -6.12 -2.81
CA TRP A 25 -2.31 -6.11 -1.49
C TRP A 25 -3.79 -5.72 -1.55
N ILE A 26 -4.19 -4.80 -2.43
CA ILE A 26 -5.61 -4.47 -2.65
C ILE A 26 -6.37 -5.71 -3.13
N GLU A 27 -5.82 -6.44 -4.11
CA GLU A 27 -6.51 -7.56 -4.74
C GLU A 27 -6.43 -8.87 -3.94
N LYS A 28 -5.27 -9.17 -3.34
CA LYS A 28 -5.00 -10.45 -2.69
C LYS A 28 -5.08 -10.41 -1.17
N LYS A 29 -4.78 -9.26 -0.55
CA LYS A 29 -4.66 -9.15 0.92
C LYS A 29 -5.72 -8.22 1.53
N GLY A 30 -6.61 -7.65 0.72
CA GLY A 30 -7.67 -6.76 1.18
C GLY A 30 -7.16 -5.48 1.84
N LEU A 31 -6.10 -4.88 1.30
CA LEU A 31 -5.59 -3.58 1.76
C LEU A 31 -6.74 -2.55 1.78
N PRO A 32 -6.91 -1.76 2.86
CA PRO A 32 -7.97 -0.75 2.97
C PRO A 32 -7.80 0.35 1.91
N ALA A 33 -8.46 0.15 0.78
CA ALA A 33 -8.43 1.01 -0.39
C ALA A 33 -9.84 1.54 -0.67
N HIS A 34 -9.96 2.85 -0.85
CA HIS A 34 -11.22 3.52 -1.12
C HIS A 34 -11.27 3.94 -2.59
N ARG A 35 -12.30 3.50 -3.32
CA ARG A 35 -12.44 3.81 -4.74
C ARG A 35 -13.13 5.16 -4.93
N MET A 36 -12.36 6.21 -5.18
CA MET A 36 -12.87 7.53 -5.55
C MET A 36 -12.82 7.68 -7.07
N GLY A 37 -13.95 7.39 -7.72
CA GLY A 37 -14.08 7.42 -9.18
C GLY A 37 -13.21 6.34 -9.83
N ARG A 38 -12.20 6.74 -10.61
CA ARG A 38 -11.27 5.83 -11.30
C ARG A 38 -10.00 5.54 -10.50
N LEU A 39 -9.75 6.25 -9.41
CA LEU A 39 -8.51 6.16 -8.65
C LEU A 39 -8.76 5.50 -7.28
N TRP A 40 -7.79 4.71 -6.85
CA TRP A 40 -7.73 4.22 -5.47
C TRP A 40 -7.13 5.29 -4.58
N LYS A 41 -7.79 5.53 -3.45
CA LYS A 41 -7.41 6.46 -2.41
C LYS A 41 -7.25 5.73 -1.09
N PHE A 42 -6.24 6.13 -0.34
CA PHE A 42 -5.86 5.48 0.91
C PHE A 42 -5.74 6.52 2.01
N ARG A 43 -5.96 6.05 3.22
CA ARG A 43 -5.65 6.74 4.45
C ARG A 43 -4.39 6.13 5.02
N ILE A 44 -3.37 6.95 5.30
CA ILE A 44 -2.09 6.44 5.79
C ILE A 44 -2.28 5.71 7.12
N SER A 45 -3.08 6.25 8.03
CA SER A 45 -3.38 5.63 9.32
C SER A 45 -3.99 4.24 9.15
N GLU A 46 -4.97 4.06 8.26
CA GLU A 46 -5.57 2.74 8.00
C GLU A 46 -4.56 1.75 7.40
N VAL A 47 -3.71 2.24 6.49
CA VAL A 47 -2.67 1.42 5.89
C VAL A 47 -1.64 1.01 6.95
N ASP A 48 -1.17 1.93 7.77
CA ASP A 48 -0.24 1.66 8.87
C ASP A 48 -0.84 0.67 9.87
N GLU A 49 -2.09 0.87 10.31
CA GLU A 49 -2.79 -0.06 11.21
C GLU A 49 -2.89 -1.46 10.59
N TRP A 50 -3.21 -1.55 9.30
CA TRP A 50 -3.27 -2.82 8.59
C TRP A 50 -1.90 -3.49 8.45
N VAL A 51 -0.84 -2.72 8.17
CA VAL A 51 0.54 -3.23 8.12
C VAL A 51 0.96 -3.75 9.50
N LEU A 52 0.68 -2.98 10.57
CA LEU A 52 0.94 -3.36 11.96
C LEU A 52 0.17 -4.62 12.38
N ALA A 53 -1.05 -4.80 11.88
CA ALA A 53 -1.83 -6.01 12.06
C ALA A 53 -1.28 -7.23 11.29
N GLY A 54 -0.18 -7.06 10.55
CA GLY A 54 0.47 -8.12 9.78
C GLY A 54 -0.12 -8.31 8.40
N GLY A 55 -0.95 -7.39 7.91
CA GLY A 55 -1.57 -7.49 6.58
C GLY A 55 -0.54 -7.54 5.44
N ALA A 56 0.59 -6.83 5.59
CA ALA A 56 1.69 -6.91 4.65
C ALA A 56 2.49 -8.23 4.77
N GLY A 57 2.38 -8.92 5.91
CA GLY A 57 3.12 -10.12 6.26
C GLY A 57 2.52 -11.39 5.64
N SER A 58 2.93 -11.70 4.42
CA SER A 58 2.90 -13.08 3.89
C SER A 58 3.91 -13.18 2.78
N THR A 59 4.82 -14.13 2.95
CA THR A 59 5.85 -14.65 2.05
C THR A 59 5.36 -14.76 0.61
N ASP A 60 5.71 -13.79 -0.22
CA ASP A 60 5.89 -13.99 -1.65
C ASP A 60 7.24 -13.33 -1.95
N ASP A 61 8.23 -14.20 -2.02
CA ASP A 61 9.63 -13.98 -2.30
C ASP A 61 9.77 -13.29 -3.68
N ASP A 62 9.55 -11.97 -3.79
CA ASP A 62 9.77 -11.24 -5.04
C ASP A 62 9.96 -9.71 -4.82
N ASP A 63 10.59 -9.31 -3.71
CA ASP A 63 11.24 -7.98 -3.60
C ASP A 63 12.77 -8.15 -3.59
N ALA A 64 13.26 -9.10 -4.37
CA ALA A 64 14.67 -9.21 -4.72
C ALA A 64 14.99 -8.23 -5.85
N ARG A 65 14.85 -6.92 -5.59
CA ARG A 65 15.52 -5.86 -6.38
C ARG A 65 15.45 -4.49 -5.72
N GLY A 66 16.26 -4.33 -4.68
CA GLY A 66 16.77 -3.01 -4.34
C GLY A 66 17.56 -2.40 -5.51
N GLU A 67 17.34 -1.08 -5.68
CA GLU A 67 18.33 -0.04 -6.01
C GLU A 67 18.97 0.00 -7.41
N GLN A 68 18.77 1.12 -8.14
CA GLN A 68 19.80 2.14 -8.43
C GLN A 68 19.42 3.01 -9.64
N GLY A 69 19.53 4.34 -9.45
CA GLY A 69 19.39 5.38 -10.47
C GLY A 69 19.49 6.76 -9.85
#